data_AF-A0A7X8K2J2-F1
#
_entry.id   AF-A0A7X8K2J2-F1
#
_cell.length_a   1.000
_cell.length_b   1.000
_cell.length_c   1.000
_cell.angle_alpha   90.00
_cell.angle_beta   90.00
_cell.angle_gamma   90.00
#
_symmetry.space_group_name_H-M   'P 1'
#
loop_
_entity.id
_entity.type
_entity.pdbx_description
1 polymer ?
#
loop_
_entity_poly.entity_id
_entity_poly.type
_entity_poly.pdbx_seq_one_letter_code
_entity_poly.pdbx_strand_id
1 'polypeptide(L)'
;YDMSVSEKQTLEIVKILYRGADILILDEPTAVLTPQETEKLFAVMRTMKADGKSIVIITHKLHEVMEISDRVAVLRRGEFVGEVATKDTNPQKLTEMMVGRAVSLNIDRPEPKNLVERLVVKNLTVLDADGLKRLDNVSFTAYGGEILGVAGITGSGQRELLEAVAGLQRVESGGSIRLITPDGKQEELAGRDPLEIYKLGVGLAFVPEDRFGMGLVASMDLIDNVMLRSYKQGKSFFTDRKAPRKLAQSIVEQLEVVTPSLRTPIRRLSGGNVQKMLVGREIAGNPSLLMTAYAVRGLDVRTTQTIFRLLNEQKEKGTAVIYVGEDLDVLLELCDRILVLCAGKLSGIVDARTAKKEELGLMMTHVGEEAAV
;
A
#
# COMPACT_ATOMS: atom_id res chain seq x y z
N TYR A 1 -3.55 13.10 30.53
CA TYR A 1 -3.49 11.76 29.91
C TYR A 1 -4.27 11.71 28.60
N ASP A 2 -5.23 12.62 28.38
CA ASP A 2 -5.89 12.82 27.09
C ASP A 2 -5.24 13.99 26.34
N MET A 3 -4.36 13.69 25.37
CA MET A 3 -3.87 14.65 24.39
C MET A 3 -4.07 14.06 23.00
N SER A 4 -4.53 14.87 22.05
CA SER A 4 -4.61 14.51 20.64
C SER A 4 -3.21 14.25 20.06
N VAL A 5 -3.14 13.57 18.92
CA VAL A 5 -1.85 13.31 18.25
C VAL A 5 -1.17 14.63 17.86
N SER A 6 -1.95 15.63 17.41
CA SER A 6 -1.48 16.98 17.12
C SER A 6 -0.93 17.69 18.36
N GLU A 7 -1.62 17.57 19.50
CA GLU A 7 -1.16 18.16 20.76
C GLU A 7 0.14 17.49 21.25
N LYS A 8 0.26 16.16 21.10
CA LYS A 8 1.49 15.43 21.44
C LYS A 8 2.65 15.91 20.58
N GLN A 9 2.43 16.06 19.28
CA GLN A 9 3.46 16.49 18.35
C GLN A 9 3.90 17.94 18.60
N THR A 10 2.94 18.82 18.88
CA THR A 10 3.23 20.20 19.28
C THR A 10 4.03 20.24 20.58
N LEU A 11 3.68 19.42 21.58
CA LEU A 11 4.43 19.31 22.83
C LEU A 11 5.85 18.79 22.60
N GLU A 12 6.07 17.79 21.73
CA GLU A 12 7.41 17.33 21.37
C GLU A 12 8.27 18.46 20.78
N ILE A 13 7.72 19.25 19.86
CA ILE A 13 8.41 20.40 19.25
C ILE A 13 8.76 21.45 20.32
N VAL A 14 7.80 21.80 21.19
CA VAL A 14 8.01 22.77 22.28
C VAL A 14 9.07 22.28 23.27
N LYS A 15 9.10 20.98 23.61
CA LYS A 15 10.14 20.42 24.49
C LYS A 15 11.54 20.54 23.89
N ILE A 16 11.67 20.29 22.58
CA ILE A 16 12.95 20.40 21.87
C ILE A 16 13.42 21.86 21.84
N LEU A 17 12.49 22.80 21.61
CA LEU A 17 12.77 24.23 21.65
C LEU A 17 13.16 24.75 23.04
N TYR A 18 12.45 24.32 24.08
CA TYR A 18 12.77 24.67 25.47
C TYR A 18 14.19 24.22 25.86
N ARG A 19 14.67 23.13 25.25
CA ARG A 19 16.05 22.64 25.42
C ARG A 19 17.09 23.43 24.60
N GLY A 20 16.69 24.50 23.92
CA GLY A 20 17.59 25.39 23.21
C GLY A 20 18.02 24.89 21.82
N ALA A 21 17.25 24.01 21.17
CA ALA A 21 17.59 23.55 19.82
C ALA A 21 17.57 24.69 18.80
N ASP A 22 18.64 24.82 18.00
CA ASP A 22 18.75 25.79 16.91
C ASP A 22 18.39 25.20 15.54
N ILE A 23 18.46 23.87 15.43
CA ILE A 23 18.10 23.10 14.25
C ILE A 23 17.06 22.06 14.65
N LEU A 24 15.91 22.06 13.95
CA LEU A 24 14.86 21.07 14.11
C LEU A 24 14.77 20.20 12.85
N ILE A 25 14.76 18.88 13.01
CA ILE A 25 14.52 17.93 11.92
C ILE A 25 13.18 17.25 12.20
N LEU A 26 12.25 17.38 11.26
CA LEU A 26 10.91 16.83 11.35
C LEU A 26 10.72 15.80 10.24
N ASP A 27 10.39 14.56 10.62
CA ASP A 27 10.09 13.47 9.69
C ASP A 27 8.59 13.29 9.55
N GLU A 28 8.06 13.57 8.35
CA GLU A 28 6.64 13.53 7.98
C GLU A 28 5.68 14.09 9.07
N PRO A 29 5.89 15.34 9.53
CA PRO A 29 5.23 15.82 10.74
C PRO A 29 3.72 16.04 10.59
N THR A 30 3.18 15.93 9.39
CA THR A 30 1.76 16.18 9.07
C THR A 30 1.00 14.90 8.71
N ALA A 31 1.64 13.72 8.79
CA ALA A 31 1.06 12.46 8.31
C ALA A 31 -0.27 12.08 9.00
N VAL A 32 -0.41 12.49 10.26
CA VAL A 32 -1.53 12.17 11.16
C VAL A 32 -2.34 13.41 11.55
N LEU A 33 -2.11 14.54 10.87
CA LEU A 33 -2.76 15.81 11.15
C LEU A 33 -3.88 16.08 10.14
N THR A 34 -4.97 16.68 10.63
CA THR A 34 -5.99 17.29 9.77
C THR A 34 -5.42 18.52 9.05
N PRO A 35 -6.03 18.98 7.94
CA PRO A 35 -5.59 20.20 7.26
C PRO A 35 -5.51 21.43 8.20
N GLN A 36 -6.46 21.60 9.11
CA GLN A 36 -6.46 22.71 10.07
C GLN A 36 -5.33 22.59 11.11
N GLU A 37 -4.99 21.37 11.53
CA GLU A 37 -3.86 21.13 12.43
C GLU A 37 -2.52 21.33 11.73
N THR A 38 -2.43 20.97 10.45
CA THR A 38 -1.25 21.25 9.61
C THR A 38 -1.00 22.75 9.48
N GLU A 39 -2.03 23.56 9.24
CA GLU A 39 -1.88 25.03 9.22
C GLU A 39 -1.36 25.60 10.55
N LYS A 40 -1.84 25.06 11.69
CA LYS A 40 -1.34 25.46 13.02
C LYS A 40 0.13 25.11 13.18
N LEU A 41 0.54 23.91 12.77
CA LEU A 41 1.94 23.49 12.79
C LEU A 41 2.80 24.41 11.90
N PHE A 42 2.32 24.76 10.71
CA PHE A 42 3.01 25.68 9.81
C PHE A 42 3.16 27.08 10.41
N ALA A 43 2.16 27.58 11.13
CA ALA A 43 2.26 28.85 11.85
C ALA A 43 3.36 28.81 12.92
N VAL A 44 3.45 27.71 13.69
CA VAL A 44 4.53 27.51 14.69
C VAL A 44 5.89 27.52 14.00
N MET A 45 6.03 26.79 12.90
CA MET A 45 7.28 26.70 12.15
C MET A 45 7.71 28.03 11.51
N ARG A 46 6.77 28.82 11.00
CA ARG A 46 7.05 30.19 10.51
C ARG A 46 7.54 31.09 11.64
N THR A 47 6.95 30.98 12.82
CA THR A 47 7.38 31.74 14.01
C THR A 47 8.80 31.35 14.42
N MET A 48 9.09 30.05 14.48
CA MET A 48 10.43 29.55 14.80
C MET A 48 11.49 30.04 13.81
N LYS A 49 11.16 30.04 12.51
CA LYS A 49 12.04 30.59 11.48
C LYS A 49 12.30 32.09 11.70
N ALA A 50 11.27 32.84 12.07
CA ALA A 50 11.41 34.26 12.40
C ALA A 50 12.32 34.49 13.62
N ASP A 51 12.31 33.56 14.57
CA ASP A 51 13.21 33.53 15.74
C ASP A 51 14.64 33.05 15.41
N GLY A 52 14.98 32.90 14.12
CA GLY A 52 16.31 32.53 13.64
C GLY A 52 16.64 31.04 13.71
N LYS A 53 15.63 30.18 13.94
CA LYS A 53 15.81 28.72 13.96
C LYS A 53 15.83 28.15 12.54
N SER A 54 16.62 27.10 12.35
CA SER A 54 16.64 26.34 11.10
C SER A 54 15.76 25.09 11.20
N ILE A 55 14.99 24.80 10.16
CA ILE A 55 14.09 23.65 10.15
C ILE A 55 14.36 22.83 8.88
N VAL A 56 14.53 21.52 9.06
CA VAL A 56 14.58 20.52 7.99
C VAL A 56 13.31 19.69 8.08
N ILE A 57 12.51 19.70 7.03
CA ILE A 57 11.31 18.87 6.93
C ILE A 57 11.59 17.78 5.91
N ILE A 58 11.36 16.54 6.30
CA ILE A 58 11.32 15.40 5.40
C ILE A 58 9.84 15.20 5.10
N THR A 59 9.44 15.54 3.89
CA THR A 59 8.08 15.23 3.41
C THR A 59 8.06 14.96 1.92
N HIS A 60 7.13 14.11 1.50
CA HIS A 60 6.79 13.87 0.11
C HIS A 60 5.50 14.60 -0.33
N LYS A 61 4.89 15.40 0.55
CA LYS A 61 3.68 16.19 0.23
C LYS A 61 4.05 17.53 -0.39
N LEU A 62 3.92 17.63 -1.71
CA LEU A 62 4.37 18.81 -2.46
C LEU A 62 3.68 20.11 -2.07
N HIS A 63 2.41 20.09 -1.66
CA HIS A 63 1.74 21.31 -1.20
C HIS A 63 2.43 21.90 0.04
N GLU A 64 2.83 21.05 0.99
CA GLU A 64 3.57 21.46 2.18
C GLU A 64 4.92 22.04 1.81
N VAL A 65 5.65 21.35 0.92
CA VAL A 65 6.93 21.82 0.38
C VAL A 65 6.77 23.22 -0.22
N MET A 66 5.79 23.42 -1.10
CA MET A 66 5.57 24.71 -1.75
C MET A 66 5.14 25.82 -0.78
N GLU A 67 4.51 25.46 0.33
CA GLU A 67 3.95 26.43 1.27
C GLU A 67 4.96 26.94 2.30
N ILE A 68 5.82 26.08 2.85
CA ILE A 68 6.66 26.44 4.01
C ILE A 68 8.17 26.41 3.78
N SER A 69 8.65 25.79 2.70
CA SER A 69 10.08 25.67 2.46
C SER A 69 10.68 26.87 1.70
N ASP A 70 11.93 27.20 1.99
CA ASP A 70 12.72 28.15 1.18
C ASP A 70 13.49 27.48 0.05
N ARG A 71 13.91 26.24 0.30
CA ARG A 71 14.71 25.39 -0.58
C ARG A 71 14.27 23.94 -0.40
N VAL A 72 14.42 23.16 -1.46
CA VAL A 72 14.05 21.74 -1.50
C VAL A 72 15.27 20.96 -1.96
N ALA A 73 15.74 20.05 -1.11
CA ALA A 73 16.73 19.05 -1.46
C ALA A 73 16.02 17.75 -1.81
N VAL A 74 16.29 17.20 -2.99
CA VAL A 74 15.67 15.95 -3.44
C VAL A 74 16.67 14.81 -3.30
N LEU A 75 16.27 13.78 -2.55
CA LEU A 75 17.00 12.52 -2.46
C LEU A 75 16.25 11.45 -3.25
N ARG A 76 16.99 10.63 -4.01
CA ARG A 76 16.46 9.49 -4.76
C ARG A 76 17.41 8.31 -4.61
N ARG A 77 16.89 7.16 -4.20
CA ARG A 77 17.66 5.92 -3.96
C ARG A 77 18.87 6.12 -3.02
N GLY A 78 18.71 7.00 -2.02
CA GLY A 78 19.78 7.32 -1.06
C GLY A 78 20.83 8.30 -1.57
N GLU A 79 20.70 8.81 -2.79
CA GLU A 79 21.62 9.78 -3.38
C GLU A 79 20.98 11.17 -3.46
N PHE A 80 21.81 12.21 -3.29
CA PHE A 80 21.40 13.60 -3.47
C PHE A 80 21.30 13.92 -4.97
N VAL A 81 20.08 14.18 -5.44
CA VAL A 81 19.79 14.48 -6.86
C VAL A 81 20.03 15.95 -7.17
N GLY A 82 19.70 16.83 -6.23
CA GLY A 82 19.88 18.27 -6.39
C GLY A 82 19.09 19.07 -5.37
N GLU A 83 19.36 20.38 -5.37
CA GLU A 83 18.69 21.38 -4.54
C GLU A 83 18.14 22.50 -5.43
N VAL A 84 16.92 22.92 -5.15
CA VAL A 84 16.27 24.05 -5.83
C VAL A 84 15.66 24.99 -4.80
N ALA A 85 15.66 26.30 -5.08
CA ALA A 85 14.88 27.24 -4.29
C ALA A 85 13.39 27.03 -4.58
N THR A 86 12.57 27.02 -3.54
CA THR A 86 11.14 26.69 -3.65
C THR A 86 10.39 27.70 -4.55
N LYS A 87 10.83 28.95 -4.54
CA LYS A 87 10.31 30.02 -5.41
C LYS A 87 10.59 29.82 -6.91
N ASP A 88 11.62 29.05 -7.26
CA ASP A 88 12.10 28.87 -8.64
C ASP A 88 11.63 27.52 -9.24
N THR A 89 10.84 26.76 -8.48
CA THR A 89 10.32 25.44 -8.86
C THR A 89 8.80 25.39 -8.78
N ASN A 90 8.23 24.26 -9.14
CA ASN A 90 6.81 23.96 -9.02
C ASN A 90 6.63 22.45 -8.71
N PRO A 91 5.43 22.00 -8.32
CA PRO A 91 5.18 20.60 -8.00
C PRO A 91 5.65 19.66 -9.12
N GLN A 92 5.38 19.98 -10.38
CA GLN A 92 5.76 19.15 -11.54
C GLN A 92 7.28 18.94 -11.65
N LYS A 93 8.08 20.01 -11.56
CA LYS A 93 9.55 19.93 -11.59
C LYS A 93 10.12 19.15 -10.40
N LEU A 94 9.54 19.33 -9.21
CA LEU A 94 9.95 18.58 -8.02
C LEU A 94 9.63 17.09 -8.18
N THR A 95 8.46 16.75 -8.72
CA THR A 95 8.10 15.37 -9.06
C THR A 95 9.12 14.79 -10.05
N GLU A 96 9.47 15.49 -11.13
CA GLU A 96 10.48 15.02 -12.08
C GLU A 96 11.83 14.71 -11.40
N MET A 97 12.27 15.56 -10.48
CA MET A 97 13.50 15.34 -9.70
C MET A 97 13.40 14.11 -8.78
N MET A 98 12.30 13.99 -8.03
CA MET A 98 12.06 12.90 -7.07
C MET A 98 11.98 11.54 -7.78
N VAL A 99 11.34 11.55 -8.93
CA VAL A 99 10.91 10.36 -9.63
C VAL A 99 11.97 9.90 -10.65
N GLY A 100 12.62 10.81 -11.38
CA GLY A 100 13.66 10.49 -12.35
C GLY A 100 13.17 9.77 -13.63
N ARG A 101 14.10 9.51 -14.55
CA ARG A 101 13.82 8.72 -15.77
C ARG A 101 13.56 7.25 -15.41
N ALA A 102 12.69 6.60 -16.18
CA ALA A 102 12.45 5.17 -16.06
C ALA A 102 13.75 4.38 -16.22
N VAL A 103 14.11 3.60 -15.20
CA VAL A 103 15.22 2.65 -15.24
C VAL A 103 14.63 1.29 -15.52
N SER A 104 15.05 0.62 -16.59
CA SER A 104 14.57 -0.74 -16.86
C SER A 104 14.86 -1.68 -15.69
N LEU A 105 13.82 -2.21 -15.06
CA LEU A 105 13.91 -3.13 -13.92
C LEU A 105 13.98 -4.60 -14.34
N ASN A 106 13.90 -4.88 -15.65
CA ASN A 106 13.89 -6.22 -16.23
C ASN A 106 12.86 -7.13 -15.54
N ILE A 107 11.65 -6.59 -15.35
CA ILE A 107 10.50 -7.31 -14.82
C ILE A 107 9.78 -7.96 -16.00
N ASP A 108 9.55 -9.27 -15.92
CA ASP A 108 8.70 -9.95 -16.90
C ASP A 108 7.26 -9.44 -16.77
N ARG A 109 6.62 -9.08 -17.88
CA ARG A 109 5.22 -8.62 -17.90
C ARG A 109 4.46 -9.31 -19.05
N PRO A 110 3.93 -10.51 -18.80
CA PRO A 110 3.12 -11.24 -19.78
C PRO A 110 1.93 -10.38 -20.26
N GLU A 111 1.49 -10.57 -21.49
CA GLU A 111 0.26 -9.90 -21.97
C GLU A 111 -0.97 -10.45 -21.23
N PRO A 112 -1.92 -9.58 -20.84
CA PRO A 112 -3.18 -10.02 -20.25
C PRO A 112 -3.97 -10.88 -21.26
N LYS A 113 -4.54 -11.99 -20.78
CA LYS A 113 -5.34 -12.92 -21.58
C LYS A 113 -6.65 -13.22 -20.88
N ASN A 114 -7.74 -13.34 -21.65
CA ASN A 114 -9.06 -13.73 -21.16
C ASN A 114 -9.52 -12.89 -19.94
N LEU A 115 -9.51 -11.56 -20.10
CA LEU A 115 -9.92 -10.65 -19.04
C LEU A 115 -11.38 -10.91 -18.64
N VAL A 116 -11.59 -11.18 -17.35
CA VAL A 116 -12.91 -11.41 -16.76
C VAL A 116 -13.08 -10.53 -15.54
N GLU A 117 -14.25 -9.94 -15.33
CA GLU A 117 -14.48 -9.15 -14.11
C GLU A 117 -14.31 -10.03 -12.87
N ARG A 118 -13.54 -9.58 -11.88
CA ARG A 118 -13.32 -10.28 -10.60
C ARG A 118 -13.71 -9.44 -9.41
N LEU A 119 -13.44 -8.14 -9.46
CA LEU A 119 -13.84 -7.19 -8.44
C LEU A 119 -14.42 -5.96 -9.11
N VAL A 120 -15.65 -5.60 -8.74
CA VAL A 120 -16.32 -4.37 -9.18
C VAL A 120 -16.64 -3.53 -7.96
N VAL A 121 -15.97 -2.39 -7.86
CA VAL A 121 -16.15 -1.41 -6.79
C VAL A 121 -16.93 -0.23 -7.36
N LYS A 122 -18.01 0.17 -6.67
CA LYS A 122 -18.82 1.33 -7.04
C LYS A 122 -19.03 2.25 -5.86
N ASN A 123 -18.84 3.54 -6.10
CA ASN A 123 -19.10 4.65 -5.17
C ASN A 123 -18.52 4.42 -3.76
N LEU A 124 -17.34 3.82 -3.67
CA LEU A 124 -16.72 3.46 -2.42
C LEU A 124 -16.31 4.71 -1.66
N THR A 125 -16.88 4.88 -0.47
CA THR A 125 -16.55 5.94 0.47
C THR A 125 -16.22 5.32 1.82
N VAL A 126 -15.09 5.73 2.40
CA VAL A 126 -14.57 5.22 3.66
C VAL A 126 -14.18 6.40 4.53
N LEU A 127 -14.64 6.37 5.79
CA LEU A 127 -14.27 7.34 6.81
C LEU A 127 -13.25 6.72 7.77
N ASP A 128 -12.35 7.53 8.30
CA ASP A 128 -11.53 7.12 9.44
C ASP A 128 -12.28 7.28 10.78
N ALA A 129 -11.59 6.97 11.88
CA ALA A 129 -12.13 7.06 13.23
C ALA A 129 -12.54 8.49 13.63
N ASP A 130 -11.95 9.52 13.01
CA ASP A 130 -12.25 10.93 13.24
C ASP A 130 -13.36 11.45 12.31
N GLY A 131 -13.91 10.58 11.46
CA GLY A 131 -14.97 10.92 10.50
C GLY A 131 -14.47 11.61 9.22
N LEU A 132 -13.15 11.63 8.98
CA LEU A 132 -12.57 12.20 7.76
C LEU A 132 -12.66 11.19 6.62
N LYS A 133 -13.03 11.67 5.43
CA LYS A 133 -13.05 10.85 4.22
C LYS A 133 -11.62 10.44 3.84
N ARG A 134 -11.34 9.14 3.91
CA ARG A 134 -10.12 8.52 3.37
C ARG A 134 -10.31 8.05 1.94
N LEU A 135 -11.53 7.66 1.58
CA LEU A 135 -11.96 7.44 0.21
C LEU A 135 -13.27 8.18 -0.03
N ASP A 136 -13.41 8.79 -1.20
CA ASP A 136 -14.59 9.56 -1.59
C ASP A 136 -15.04 9.17 -3.01
N ASN A 137 -16.13 8.41 -3.08
CA ASN A 137 -16.80 8.01 -4.32
C ASN A 137 -15.91 7.27 -5.36
N VAL A 138 -15.05 6.35 -4.90
CA VAL A 138 -14.13 5.61 -5.78
C VAL A 138 -14.85 4.46 -6.49
N SER A 139 -14.72 4.39 -7.83
CA SER A 139 -15.31 3.33 -8.65
C SER A 139 -14.31 2.75 -9.64
N PHE A 140 -14.15 1.42 -9.67
CA PHE A 140 -13.27 0.75 -10.64
C PHE A 140 -13.59 -0.75 -10.74
N THR A 141 -13.05 -1.37 -11.77
CA THR A 141 -13.09 -2.82 -11.97
C THR A 141 -11.68 -3.36 -12.08
N ALA A 142 -11.38 -4.41 -11.30
CA ALA A 142 -10.19 -5.24 -11.46
C ALA A 142 -10.58 -6.54 -12.17
N TYR A 143 -9.83 -6.87 -13.21
CA TYR A 143 -10.06 -8.06 -14.03
C TYR A 143 -9.14 -9.21 -13.60
N GLY A 144 -9.61 -10.44 -13.73
CA GLY A 144 -8.78 -11.63 -13.69
C GLY A 144 -7.92 -11.70 -14.94
N GLY A 145 -6.64 -12.06 -14.79
CA GLY A 145 -5.72 -12.05 -15.92
C GLY A 145 -4.95 -10.74 -16.10
N GLU A 146 -5.12 -9.77 -15.19
CA GLU A 146 -4.31 -8.54 -15.13
C GLU A 146 -3.73 -8.29 -13.72
N ILE A 147 -2.71 -7.44 -13.68
CA ILE A 147 -2.27 -6.74 -12.47
C ILE A 147 -2.74 -5.29 -12.55
N LEU A 148 -3.66 -4.91 -11.67
CA LEU A 148 -4.09 -3.54 -11.45
C LEU A 148 -3.19 -2.89 -10.38
N GLY A 149 -2.33 -1.98 -10.82
CA GLY A 149 -1.54 -1.13 -9.94
C GLY A 149 -2.39 -0.05 -9.29
N VAL A 150 -2.06 0.31 -8.06
CA VAL A 150 -2.66 1.46 -7.36
C VAL A 150 -1.54 2.43 -6.99
N ALA A 151 -1.55 3.59 -7.65
CA ALA A 151 -0.63 4.70 -7.40
C ALA A 151 -1.32 5.78 -6.55
N GLY A 152 -0.53 6.50 -5.77
CA GLY A 152 -1.00 7.64 -4.99
C GLY A 152 0.09 8.14 -4.05
N ILE A 153 0.00 9.38 -3.60
CA ILE A 153 0.84 9.90 -2.50
C ILE A 153 0.44 9.18 -1.21
N THR A 154 1.37 8.99 -0.25
CA THR A 154 1.06 8.30 1.01
C THR A 154 -0.12 8.98 1.70
N GLY A 155 -1.08 8.18 2.16
CA GLY A 155 -2.32 8.69 2.78
C GLY A 155 -3.42 9.07 1.79
N SER A 156 -3.26 8.78 0.50
CA SER A 156 -4.32 8.99 -0.51
C SER A 156 -5.41 7.92 -0.54
N GLY A 157 -5.42 6.98 0.42
CA GLY A 157 -6.46 5.96 0.55
C GLY A 157 -6.11 4.58 -0.03
N GLN A 158 -4.85 4.34 -0.45
CA GLN A 158 -4.45 3.06 -1.06
C GLN A 158 -4.61 1.88 -0.09
N ARG A 159 -4.22 2.09 1.17
CA ARG A 159 -4.34 1.06 2.22
C ARG A 159 -5.80 0.85 2.58
N GLU A 160 -6.53 1.95 2.80
CA GLU A 160 -7.94 1.97 3.13
C GLU A 160 -8.78 1.30 2.03
N LEU A 161 -8.37 1.41 0.77
CA LEU A 161 -9.00 0.74 -0.36
C LEU A 161 -8.91 -0.78 -0.22
N LEU A 162 -7.71 -1.33 0.01
CA LEU A 162 -7.55 -2.77 0.15
C LEU A 162 -8.21 -3.30 1.43
N GLU A 163 -8.11 -2.54 2.53
CA GLU A 163 -8.75 -2.89 3.79
C GLU A 163 -10.28 -2.87 3.69
N ALA A 164 -10.88 -1.93 2.95
CA ALA A 164 -12.33 -1.93 2.69
C ALA A 164 -12.78 -3.17 1.91
N VAL A 165 -12.02 -3.56 0.87
CA VAL A 165 -12.30 -4.78 0.11
C VAL A 165 -12.13 -6.04 0.98
N ALA A 166 -11.21 -6.02 1.94
CA ALA A 166 -10.99 -7.11 2.90
C ALA A 166 -11.98 -7.13 4.08
N GLY A 167 -12.92 -6.18 4.18
CA GLY A 167 -13.88 -6.08 5.28
C GLY A 167 -13.33 -5.50 6.59
N LEU A 168 -12.19 -4.81 6.53
CA LEU A 168 -11.50 -4.22 7.69
C LEU A 168 -11.84 -2.74 7.89
N GLN A 169 -12.34 -2.08 6.85
CA GLN A 169 -12.87 -0.72 6.93
C GLN A 169 -14.39 -0.74 6.80
N ARG A 170 -15.05 0.17 7.52
CA ARG A 170 -16.48 0.39 7.34
C ARG A 170 -16.71 1.18 6.06
N VAL A 171 -17.56 0.65 5.20
CA VAL A 171 -18.00 1.31 3.96
C VAL A 171 -19.28 2.10 4.24
N GLU A 172 -19.32 3.35 3.78
CA GLU A 172 -20.50 4.20 3.88
C GLU A 172 -21.65 3.71 2.99
N SER A 173 -22.89 4.07 3.34
CA SER A 173 -24.07 3.69 2.58
C SER A 173 -24.00 4.18 1.13
N GLY A 174 -24.35 3.31 0.18
CA GLY A 174 -24.31 3.61 -1.25
C GLY A 174 -23.07 3.09 -1.98
N GLY A 175 -22.03 2.68 -1.23
CA GLY A 175 -20.89 1.93 -1.78
C GLY A 175 -21.23 0.45 -1.99
N SER A 176 -20.64 -0.16 -3.02
CA SER A 176 -20.74 -1.60 -3.32
C SER A 176 -19.38 -2.16 -3.69
N ILE A 177 -19.07 -3.35 -3.19
CA ILE A 177 -17.84 -4.11 -3.44
C ILE A 177 -18.27 -5.52 -3.83
N ARG A 178 -18.41 -5.77 -5.13
CA ARG A 178 -18.88 -7.04 -5.65
C ARG A 178 -17.72 -7.89 -6.16
N LEU A 179 -17.56 -9.08 -5.59
CA LEU A 179 -16.56 -10.05 -6.02
C LEU A 179 -17.22 -11.17 -6.84
N ILE A 180 -16.61 -11.51 -7.97
CA ILE A 180 -17.11 -12.51 -8.93
C ILE A 180 -16.17 -13.72 -8.94
N THR A 181 -16.66 -14.85 -8.47
CA THR A 181 -15.89 -16.09 -8.35
C THR A 181 -15.67 -16.79 -9.70
N PRO A 182 -14.73 -17.75 -9.80
CA PRO A 182 -14.46 -18.46 -11.06
C PRO A 182 -15.66 -19.19 -11.68
N ASP A 183 -16.62 -19.64 -10.87
CA ASP A 183 -17.88 -20.24 -11.28
C ASP A 183 -18.98 -19.21 -11.63
N GLY A 184 -18.67 -17.91 -11.60
CA GLY A 184 -19.58 -16.83 -11.99
C GLY A 184 -20.53 -16.34 -10.90
N LYS A 185 -20.43 -16.87 -9.68
CA LYS A 185 -21.21 -16.40 -8.53
C LYS A 185 -20.74 -14.99 -8.14
N GLN A 186 -21.68 -14.13 -7.80
CA GLN A 186 -21.42 -12.76 -7.41
C GLN A 186 -21.78 -12.58 -5.94
N GLU A 187 -20.84 -12.04 -5.17
CA GLU A 187 -20.98 -11.82 -3.74
C GLU A 187 -20.71 -10.36 -3.41
N GLU A 188 -21.63 -9.75 -2.66
CA GLU A 188 -21.46 -8.40 -2.12
C GLU A 188 -20.63 -8.48 -0.83
N LEU A 189 -19.53 -7.75 -0.77
CA LEU A 189 -18.61 -7.72 0.36
C LEU A 189 -18.83 -6.49 1.26
N ALA A 190 -19.44 -5.41 0.74
CA ALA A 190 -19.65 -4.20 1.52
C ALA A 190 -20.47 -4.49 2.79
N GLY A 191 -19.96 -4.04 3.94
CA GLY A 191 -20.59 -4.22 5.25
C GLY A 191 -20.35 -5.59 5.91
N ARG A 192 -19.61 -6.49 5.27
CA ARG A 192 -19.23 -7.78 5.87
C ARG A 192 -17.89 -7.70 6.58
N ASP A 193 -17.75 -8.46 7.66
CA ASP A 193 -16.46 -8.62 8.34
C ASP A 193 -15.56 -9.65 7.62
N PRO A 194 -14.25 -9.72 7.93
CA PRO A 194 -13.32 -10.61 7.23
C PRO A 194 -13.66 -12.10 7.39
N LEU A 195 -14.28 -12.50 8.51
CA LEU A 195 -14.65 -13.90 8.76
C LEU A 195 -15.90 -14.27 7.94
N GLU A 196 -16.84 -13.35 7.78
CA GLU A 196 -17.98 -13.52 6.88
C GLU A 196 -17.53 -13.65 5.42
N ILE A 197 -16.65 -12.76 4.96
CA ILE A 197 -16.07 -12.82 3.60
C ILE A 197 -15.36 -14.16 3.39
N TYR A 198 -14.56 -14.60 4.35
CA TYR A 198 -13.89 -15.91 4.28
C TYR A 198 -14.89 -17.08 4.14
N LYS A 199 -16.02 -17.05 4.84
CA LYS A 199 -17.06 -18.10 4.78
C LYS A 199 -17.79 -18.15 3.43
N LEU A 200 -17.83 -17.05 2.68
CA LEU A 200 -18.42 -17.04 1.33
C LEU A 200 -17.62 -17.90 0.35
N GLY A 201 -16.36 -18.21 0.66
CA GLY A 201 -15.50 -19.04 -0.21
C GLY A 201 -15.10 -18.32 -1.49
N VAL A 202 -15.15 -16.98 -1.51
CA VAL A 202 -14.86 -16.16 -2.69
C VAL A 202 -13.39 -16.20 -3.15
N GLY A 203 -12.49 -16.72 -2.32
CA GLY A 203 -11.07 -16.82 -2.65
C GLY A 203 -10.35 -15.47 -2.64
N LEU A 204 -10.58 -14.65 -1.62
CA LEU A 204 -9.87 -13.38 -1.41
C LEU A 204 -8.60 -13.65 -0.59
N ALA A 205 -7.46 -13.23 -1.13
CA ALA A 205 -6.17 -13.22 -0.46
C ALA A 205 -5.68 -11.77 -0.27
N PHE A 206 -5.09 -11.47 0.89
CA PHE A 206 -4.58 -10.15 1.19
C PHE A 206 -3.22 -10.24 1.88
N VAL A 207 -2.22 -9.61 1.25
CA VAL A 207 -0.87 -9.40 1.79
C VAL A 207 -0.80 -7.95 2.30
N PRO A 208 -0.91 -7.70 3.61
CA PRO A 208 -0.91 -6.36 4.17
C PRO A 208 0.49 -5.74 4.23
N GLU A 209 0.55 -4.42 4.45
CA GLU A 209 1.80 -3.68 4.67
C GLU A 209 2.47 -4.11 5.98
N ASP A 210 1.71 -4.11 7.08
CA ASP A 210 2.19 -4.60 8.37
C ASP A 210 2.09 -6.13 8.46
N ARG A 211 3.18 -6.76 8.05
CA ARG A 211 3.32 -8.22 8.05
C ARG A 211 3.16 -8.86 9.44
N PHE A 212 3.46 -8.17 10.55
CA PHE A 212 3.39 -8.75 11.90
C PHE A 212 2.21 -8.27 12.72
N GLY A 213 1.69 -7.07 12.46
CA GLY A 213 0.45 -6.60 13.05
C GLY A 213 -0.78 -7.28 12.45
N MET A 214 -0.74 -7.64 11.16
CA MET A 214 -1.90 -8.16 10.46
C MET A 214 -1.66 -9.50 9.73
N GLY A 215 -0.50 -9.67 9.08
CA GLY A 215 -0.26 -10.82 8.19
C GLY A 215 0.09 -12.13 8.92
N LEU A 216 0.98 -12.05 9.90
CA LEU A 216 1.67 -13.19 10.52
C LEU A 216 1.79 -12.99 12.03
N VAL A 217 1.81 -14.09 12.78
CA VAL A 217 2.09 -14.07 14.21
C VAL A 217 3.58 -14.31 14.43
N ALA A 218 4.29 -13.25 14.80
CA ALA A 218 5.75 -13.20 14.93
C ALA A 218 6.36 -14.31 15.82
N SER A 219 5.67 -14.69 16.90
CA SER A 219 6.11 -15.70 17.87
C SER A 219 5.85 -17.14 17.42
N MET A 220 4.92 -17.34 16.48
CA MET A 220 4.56 -18.67 15.98
C MET A 220 5.56 -19.18 14.93
N ASP A 221 5.59 -20.50 14.77
CA ASP A 221 6.40 -21.14 13.75
C ASP A 221 5.76 -21.06 12.34
N LEU A 222 6.45 -21.58 11.33
CA LEU A 222 5.98 -21.52 9.93
C LEU A 222 4.71 -22.36 9.74
N ILE A 223 4.59 -23.49 10.46
CA ILE A 223 3.45 -24.40 10.35
C ILE A 223 2.20 -23.71 10.92
N ASP A 224 2.32 -23.12 12.10
CA ASP A 224 1.22 -22.42 12.77
C ASP A 224 0.78 -21.18 11.97
N ASN A 225 1.73 -20.41 11.42
CA ASN A 225 1.40 -19.27 10.56
C ASN A 225 0.64 -19.66 9.29
N VAL A 226 0.96 -20.82 8.69
CA VAL A 226 0.22 -21.38 7.55
C VAL A 226 -1.16 -21.88 7.99
N MET A 227 -1.24 -22.49 9.16
CA MET A 227 -2.46 -23.06 9.71
C MET A 227 -3.55 -22.01 10.01
N LEU A 228 -3.20 -20.73 10.21
CA LEU A 228 -4.19 -19.65 10.45
C LEU A 228 -5.28 -19.55 9.37
N ARG A 229 -5.01 -20.02 8.14
CA ARG A 229 -6.00 -20.05 7.05
C ARG A 229 -6.88 -21.31 7.04
N SER A 230 -6.51 -22.37 7.77
CA SER A 230 -7.20 -23.67 7.72
C SER A 230 -7.54 -24.25 9.11
N TYR A 231 -7.34 -23.52 10.21
CA TYR A 231 -7.54 -24.03 11.57
C TYR A 231 -8.95 -24.54 11.90
N LYS A 232 -9.97 -24.09 11.15
CA LYS A 232 -11.37 -24.57 11.26
C LYS A 232 -11.74 -25.65 10.24
N GLN A 233 -10.81 -26.05 9.36
CA GLN A 233 -11.08 -27.10 8.39
C GLN A 233 -10.98 -28.48 9.06
N GLY A 234 -11.87 -29.39 8.64
CA GLY A 234 -12.00 -30.73 9.20
C GLY A 234 -13.24 -30.88 10.09
N LYS A 235 -13.62 -32.14 10.34
CA LYS A 235 -14.78 -32.52 11.17
C LYS A 235 -14.38 -33.26 12.46
N SER A 236 -13.08 -33.33 12.75
CA SER A 236 -12.53 -34.10 13.86
C SER A 236 -12.46 -33.26 15.15
N PHE A 237 -12.49 -33.92 16.31
CA PHE A 237 -12.20 -33.30 17.61
C PHE A 237 -10.74 -32.84 17.74
N PHE A 238 -9.84 -33.36 16.89
CA PHE A 238 -8.43 -32.96 16.87
C PHE A 238 -8.11 -32.09 15.65
N THR A 239 -7.32 -31.06 15.90
CA THR A 239 -6.76 -30.16 14.91
C THR A 239 -5.82 -30.88 13.91
N ASP A 240 -6.04 -30.72 12.60
CA ASP A 240 -5.12 -31.24 11.60
C ASP A 240 -3.86 -30.36 11.48
N ARG A 241 -2.72 -30.93 11.86
CA ARG A 241 -1.39 -30.30 11.70
C ARG A 241 -0.57 -30.90 10.56
N LYS A 242 -1.03 -31.99 9.94
CA LYS A 242 -0.31 -32.66 8.84
C LYS A 242 -0.42 -31.86 7.55
N ALA A 243 -1.64 -31.42 7.18
CA ALA A 243 -1.83 -30.62 5.98
C ALA A 243 -1.10 -29.25 6.03
N PRO A 244 -1.21 -28.44 7.11
CA PRO A 244 -0.44 -27.20 7.21
C PRO A 244 1.07 -27.42 7.18
N ARG A 245 1.57 -28.51 7.78
CA ARG A 245 3.00 -28.85 7.73
C ARG A 245 3.46 -29.15 6.32
N LYS A 246 2.70 -29.94 5.55
CA LYS A 246 3.02 -30.26 4.15
C LYS A 246 3.00 -28.99 3.30
N LEU A 247 2.01 -28.12 3.51
CA LEU A 247 1.93 -26.86 2.79
C LEU A 247 3.10 -25.92 3.13
N ALA A 248 3.42 -25.75 4.42
CA ALA A 248 4.57 -24.98 4.86
C ALA A 248 5.88 -25.49 4.25
N GLN A 249 6.08 -26.81 4.19
CA GLN A 249 7.23 -27.42 3.53
C GLN A 249 7.28 -27.06 2.04
N SER A 250 6.16 -27.17 1.32
CA SER A 250 6.11 -26.83 -0.11
C SER A 250 6.41 -25.36 -0.38
N ILE A 251 5.93 -24.44 0.47
CA ILE A 251 6.23 -23.00 0.36
C ILE A 251 7.72 -22.75 0.58
N VAL A 252 8.32 -23.40 1.60
CA VAL A 252 9.76 -23.28 1.89
C VAL A 252 10.60 -23.76 0.71
N GLU A 253 10.23 -24.88 0.09
CA GLU A 253 10.93 -25.43 -1.07
C GLU A 253 10.75 -24.58 -2.32
N GLN A 254 9.52 -24.24 -2.69
CA GLN A 254 9.22 -23.50 -3.93
C GLN A 254 9.74 -22.06 -3.91
N LEU A 255 9.79 -21.44 -2.73
CA LEU A 255 10.24 -20.05 -2.57
C LEU A 255 11.65 -19.95 -1.98
N GLU A 256 12.35 -21.07 -1.83
CA GLU A 256 13.71 -21.15 -1.27
C GLU A 256 13.83 -20.35 0.05
N VAL A 257 12.90 -20.58 0.97
CA VAL A 257 12.88 -19.86 2.25
C VAL A 257 14.00 -20.40 3.13
N VAL A 258 14.94 -19.54 3.51
CA VAL A 258 16.06 -19.91 4.38
C VAL A 258 15.57 -19.95 5.81
N THR A 259 15.46 -21.15 6.38
CA THR A 259 15.07 -21.38 7.77
C THR A 259 15.80 -22.59 8.36
N PRO A 260 16.21 -22.56 9.65
CA PRO A 260 16.78 -23.74 10.32
C PRO A 260 15.81 -24.93 10.40
N SER A 261 14.50 -24.67 10.47
CA SER A 261 13.45 -25.69 10.55
C SER A 261 12.07 -25.06 10.34
N LEU A 262 11.06 -25.86 10.03
CA LEU A 262 9.65 -25.40 10.02
C LEU A 262 9.13 -24.94 11.38
N ARG A 263 9.79 -25.34 12.47
CA ARG A 263 9.42 -24.97 13.85
C ARG A 263 10.08 -23.67 14.33
N THR A 264 10.89 -23.04 13.48
CA THR A 264 11.53 -21.76 13.80
C THR A 264 10.47 -20.67 13.91
N PRO A 265 10.44 -19.87 15.00
CA PRO A 265 9.57 -18.71 15.08
C PRO A 265 9.81 -17.74 13.91
N ILE A 266 8.75 -17.28 13.26
CA ILE A 266 8.86 -16.52 12.01
C ILE A 266 9.63 -15.21 12.16
N ARG A 267 9.57 -14.57 13.35
CA ARG A 267 10.37 -13.36 13.67
C ARG A 267 11.88 -13.54 13.62
N ARG A 268 12.38 -14.78 13.63
CA ARG A 268 13.82 -15.08 13.54
C ARG A 268 14.33 -15.16 12.10
N LEU A 269 13.44 -15.11 11.11
CA LEU A 269 13.82 -15.11 9.71
C LEU A 269 14.14 -13.68 9.23
N SER A 270 14.89 -13.55 8.14
CA SER A 270 15.09 -12.25 7.49
C SER A 270 13.77 -11.72 6.92
N GLY A 271 13.65 -10.40 6.77
CA GLY A 271 12.44 -9.76 6.23
C GLY A 271 11.99 -10.34 4.88
N GLY A 272 12.92 -10.66 3.98
CA GLY A 272 12.61 -11.32 2.72
C GLY A 272 12.02 -12.73 2.89
N ASN A 273 12.56 -13.54 3.80
CA ASN A 273 12.02 -14.87 4.08
C ASN A 273 10.64 -14.81 4.77
N VAL A 274 10.43 -13.85 5.66
CA VAL A 274 9.11 -13.56 6.24
C VAL A 274 8.12 -13.22 5.13
N GLN A 275 8.51 -12.36 4.19
CA GLN A 275 7.63 -11.96 3.10
C GLN A 275 7.30 -13.13 2.16
N LYS A 276 8.29 -13.93 1.78
CA LYS A 276 8.08 -15.14 0.95
C LYS A 276 7.09 -16.10 1.62
N MET A 277 7.22 -16.31 2.94
CA MET A 277 6.25 -17.13 3.67
C MET A 277 4.84 -16.55 3.68
N LEU A 278 4.69 -15.23 3.88
CA LEU A 278 3.39 -14.56 3.85
C LEU A 278 2.74 -14.68 2.47
N VAL A 279 3.43 -14.23 1.42
CA VAL A 279 2.92 -14.25 0.04
C VAL A 279 2.63 -15.69 -0.40
N GLY A 280 3.53 -16.63 -0.11
CA GLY A 280 3.34 -18.04 -0.44
C GLY A 280 2.12 -18.66 0.25
N ARG A 281 1.87 -18.33 1.52
CA ARG A 281 0.66 -18.79 2.24
C ARG A 281 -0.62 -18.26 1.59
N GLU A 282 -0.64 -16.98 1.23
CA GLU A 282 -1.80 -16.35 0.62
C GLU A 282 -2.09 -16.93 -0.78
N ILE A 283 -1.05 -17.16 -1.58
CA ILE A 283 -1.16 -17.77 -2.91
C ILE A 283 -1.59 -19.23 -2.84
N ALA A 284 -1.14 -19.99 -1.83
CA ALA A 284 -1.51 -21.39 -1.65
C ALA A 284 -3.02 -21.62 -1.47
N GLY A 285 -3.77 -20.58 -1.11
CA GLY A 285 -5.23 -20.61 -1.06
C GLY A 285 -5.93 -20.62 -2.44
N ASN A 286 -5.18 -20.55 -3.54
CA ASN A 286 -5.68 -20.41 -4.91
C ASN A 286 -6.70 -19.25 -5.05
N PRO A 287 -6.29 -18.01 -4.77
CA PRO A 287 -7.19 -16.87 -4.75
C PRO A 287 -7.73 -16.53 -6.14
N SER A 288 -8.99 -16.09 -6.19
CA SER A 288 -9.58 -15.43 -7.37
C SER A 288 -9.24 -13.94 -7.41
N LEU A 289 -8.98 -13.35 -6.24
CA LEU A 289 -8.50 -11.98 -6.03
C LEU A 289 -7.31 -12.00 -5.05
N LEU A 290 -6.17 -11.51 -5.50
CA LEU A 290 -4.97 -11.31 -4.68
C LEU A 290 -4.69 -9.82 -4.55
N MET A 291 -4.77 -9.30 -3.32
CA MET A 291 -4.42 -7.91 -3.02
C MET A 291 -3.10 -7.85 -2.28
N THR A 292 -2.26 -6.89 -2.62
CA THR A 292 -0.96 -6.70 -1.96
C THR A 292 -0.69 -5.24 -1.67
N ALA A 293 -0.31 -4.94 -0.44
CA ALA A 293 0.10 -3.61 0.02
C ALA A 293 1.61 -3.59 0.27
N TYR A 294 2.34 -2.81 -0.54
CA TYR A 294 3.77 -2.55 -0.37
C TYR A 294 4.61 -3.83 -0.20
N ALA A 295 4.25 -4.88 -0.93
CA ALA A 295 4.74 -6.25 -0.70
C ALA A 295 6.25 -6.46 -0.92
N VAL A 296 6.94 -5.49 -1.52
CA VAL A 296 8.38 -5.53 -1.79
C VAL A 296 9.19 -4.50 -0.99
N ARG A 297 8.54 -3.77 -0.07
CA ARG A 297 9.18 -2.73 0.73
C ARG A 297 10.27 -3.31 1.63
N GLY A 298 11.46 -2.73 1.56
CA GLY A 298 12.62 -3.11 2.38
C GLY A 298 13.18 -4.50 2.08
N LEU A 299 12.94 -5.05 0.88
CA LEU A 299 13.44 -6.36 0.46
C LEU A 299 14.65 -6.23 -0.48
N ASP A 300 15.49 -7.26 -0.48
CA ASP A 300 16.57 -7.39 -1.46
C ASP A 300 16.02 -7.66 -2.88
N VAL A 301 16.83 -7.34 -3.88
CA VAL A 301 16.45 -7.45 -5.31
C VAL A 301 15.99 -8.86 -5.69
N ARG A 302 16.63 -9.92 -5.19
CA ARG A 302 16.26 -11.30 -5.52
C ARG A 302 14.90 -11.65 -4.95
N THR A 303 14.64 -11.29 -3.69
CA THR A 303 13.33 -11.48 -3.09
C THR A 303 12.26 -10.68 -3.83
N THR A 304 12.54 -9.42 -4.17
CA THR A 304 11.63 -8.57 -4.95
C THR A 304 11.26 -9.19 -6.30
N GLN A 305 12.24 -9.67 -7.08
CA GLN A 305 11.97 -10.39 -8.34
C GLN A 305 11.16 -11.67 -8.14
N THR A 306 11.40 -12.39 -7.04
CA THR A 306 10.60 -13.57 -6.69
C THR A 306 9.14 -13.20 -6.47
N ILE A 307 8.86 -12.12 -5.74
CA ILE A 307 7.49 -11.65 -5.52
C ILE A 307 6.84 -11.23 -6.84
N PHE A 308 7.53 -10.46 -7.69
CA PHE A 308 6.98 -10.06 -9.01
C PHE A 308 6.65 -11.27 -9.89
N ARG A 309 7.54 -12.27 -9.95
CA ARG A 309 7.26 -13.54 -10.64
C ARG A 309 5.98 -14.20 -10.11
N LEU A 310 5.84 -14.30 -8.79
CA LEU A 310 4.64 -14.91 -8.18
C LEU A 310 3.35 -14.16 -8.53
N LEU A 311 3.39 -12.82 -8.57
CA LEU A 311 2.23 -12.01 -8.97
C LEU A 311 1.86 -12.27 -10.44
N ASN A 312 2.85 -12.33 -11.34
CA ASN A 312 2.62 -12.68 -12.74
C ASN A 312 2.08 -14.12 -12.90
N GLU A 313 2.59 -15.08 -12.12
CA GLU A 313 2.06 -16.45 -12.15
C GLU A 313 0.59 -16.51 -11.70
N GLN A 314 0.17 -15.67 -10.75
CA GLN A 314 -1.26 -15.56 -10.38
C GLN A 314 -2.08 -14.91 -11.49
N LYS A 315 -1.57 -13.83 -12.07
CA LYS A 315 -2.17 -13.21 -13.25
C LYS A 315 -2.38 -14.24 -14.37
N GLU A 316 -1.38 -15.04 -14.72
CA GLU A 316 -1.49 -16.06 -15.76
C GLU A 316 -2.50 -17.17 -15.45
N LYS A 317 -2.78 -17.43 -14.16
CA LYS A 317 -3.84 -18.34 -13.71
C LYS A 317 -5.25 -17.72 -13.78
N GLY A 318 -5.37 -16.46 -14.18
CA GLY A 318 -6.65 -15.74 -14.26
C GLY A 318 -7.12 -15.14 -12.94
N THR A 319 -6.24 -15.07 -11.93
CA THR A 319 -6.47 -14.32 -10.69
C THR A 319 -6.43 -12.82 -11.01
N ALA A 320 -7.31 -12.04 -10.36
CA ALA A 320 -7.17 -10.59 -10.37
C ALA A 320 -6.15 -10.18 -9.33
N VAL A 321 -5.12 -9.46 -9.74
CA VAL A 321 -4.08 -8.99 -8.82
C VAL A 321 -4.19 -7.50 -8.65
N ILE A 322 -4.32 -7.02 -7.41
CA ILE A 322 -4.24 -5.60 -7.06
C ILE A 322 -2.93 -5.36 -6.33
N TYR A 323 -2.09 -4.49 -6.87
CA TYR A 323 -0.76 -4.20 -6.35
C TYR A 323 -0.64 -2.72 -5.97
N VAL A 324 -0.49 -2.44 -4.69
CA VAL A 324 -0.14 -1.11 -4.17
C VAL A 324 1.38 -1.08 -3.97
N GLY A 325 2.06 -0.12 -4.60
CA GLY A 325 3.51 0.06 -4.49
C GLY A 325 3.90 1.53 -4.34
N GLU A 326 5.12 1.79 -3.84
CA GLU A 326 5.67 3.16 -3.69
C GLU A 326 6.41 3.63 -4.96
N ASP A 327 6.97 2.71 -5.75
CA ASP A 327 7.80 3.03 -6.91
C ASP A 327 6.99 3.00 -8.21
N LEU A 328 6.86 4.17 -8.85
CA LEU A 328 6.19 4.31 -10.14
C LEU A 328 6.88 3.53 -11.27
N ASP A 329 8.20 3.35 -11.23
CA ASP A 329 8.91 2.52 -12.23
C ASP A 329 8.44 1.06 -12.14
N VAL A 330 8.32 0.54 -10.92
CA VAL A 330 7.79 -0.80 -10.68
C VAL A 330 6.35 -0.89 -11.16
N LEU A 331 5.50 0.11 -10.87
CA LEU A 331 4.11 0.09 -11.31
C LEU A 331 4.01 0.08 -12.85
N LEU A 332 4.79 0.91 -13.53
CA LEU A 332 4.82 0.99 -15.00
C LEU A 332 5.35 -0.30 -15.65
N GLU A 333 6.31 -0.98 -15.03
CA GLU A 333 6.89 -2.22 -15.58
C GLU A 333 6.13 -3.49 -15.20
N LEU A 334 5.48 -3.53 -14.04
CA LEU A 334 4.78 -4.73 -13.54
C LEU A 334 3.30 -4.76 -13.92
N CYS A 335 2.62 -3.61 -13.82
CA CYS A 335 1.16 -3.57 -13.93
C CYS A 335 0.71 -3.50 -15.39
N ASP A 336 -0.53 -3.88 -15.64
CA ASP A 336 -1.21 -3.69 -16.93
C ASP A 336 -1.97 -2.37 -16.97
N ARG A 337 -2.62 -2.04 -15.86
CA ARG A 337 -3.35 -0.79 -15.64
C ARG A 337 -2.94 -0.19 -14.31
N ILE A 338 -2.99 1.13 -14.20
CA ILE A 338 -2.68 1.85 -12.97
C ILE A 338 -3.87 2.74 -12.63
N LEU A 339 -4.49 2.43 -11.49
CA LEU A 339 -5.46 3.28 -10.82
C LEU A 339 -4.71 4.34 -10.02
N VAL A 340 -5.03 5.62 -10.22
CA VAL A 340 -4.39 6.73 -9.49
C VAL A 340 -5.34 7.34 -8.48
N LEU A 341 -4.94 7.33 -7.22
CA LEU A 341 -5.62 8.01 -6.12
C LEU A 341 -4.92 9.33 -5.77
N CYS A 342 -5.72 10.38 -5.60
CA CYS A 342 -5.29 11.67 -5.07
C CYS A 342 -6.28 12.09 -3.97
N ALA A 343 -5.77 12.28 -2.74
CA ALA A 343 -6.57 12.73 -1.60
C ALA A 343 -7.89 11.95 -1.41
N GLY A 344 -7.85 10.62 -1.55
CA GLY A 344 -9.01 9.73 -1.39
C GLY A 344 -9.94 9.64 -2.59
N LYS A 345 -9.67 10.37 -3.68
CA LYS A 345 -10.47 10.34 -4.91
C LYS A 345 -9.74 9.63 -6.03
N LEU A 346 -10.51 9.04 -6.94
CA LEU A 346 -9.99 8.49 -8.18
C LEU A 346 -9.66 9.62 -9.15
N SER A 347 -8.37 9.86 -9.41
CA SER A 347 -7.94 10.80 -10.45
C SER A 347 -8.07 10.21 -11.85
N GLY A 348 -7.99 8.88 -11.98
CA GLY A 348 -8.19 8.17 -13.23
C GLY A 348 -7.55 6.79 -13.25
N ILE A 349 -7.72 6.07 -14.35
CA ILE A 349 -7.10 4.77 -14.60
C ILE A 349 -6.43 4.81 -15.97
N VAL A 350 -5.14 4.50 -16.02
CA VAL A 350 -4.33 4.55 -17.25
C VAL A 350 -3.77 3.18 -17.61
N ASP A 351 -3.44 3.00 -18.89
CA ASP A 351 -2.70 1.83 -19.36
C ASP A 351 -1.21 1.98 -19.01
N ALA A 352 -0.68 1.07 -18.20
CA ALA A 352 0.69 1.14 -17.70
C ALA A 352 1.75 1.01 -18.81
N ARG A 353 1.40 0.41 -19.96
CA ARG A 353 2.31 0.20 -21.09
C ARG A 353 2.55 1.48 -21.88
N THR A 354 1.60 2.41 -21.84
CA THR A 354 1.62 3.65 -22.63
C THR A 354 1.74 4.90 -21.76
N ALA A 355 1.36 4.82 -20.49
CA ALA A 355 1.42 5.91 -19.53
C ALA A 355 2.86 6.40 -19.32
N LYS A 356 2.99 7.71 -19.16
CA LYS A 356 4.25 8.34 -18.79
C LYS A 356 4.32 8.55 -17.28
N LYS A 357 5.53 8.48 -16.76
CA LYS A 357 5.79 8.60 -15.32
C LYS A 357 5.41 9.99 -14.79
N GLU A 358 5.66 11.03 -15.59
CA GLU A 358 5.33 12.42 -15.28
C GLU A 358 3.81 12.65 -15.24
N GLU A 359 3.07 11.99 -16.13
CA GLU A 359 1.61 12.04 -16.17
C GLU A 359 1.00 11.41 -14.92
N LEU A 360 1.49 10.22 -14.51
CA LEU A 360 1.09 9.59 -13.25
C LEU A 360 1.38 10.49 -12.05
N GLY A 361 2.55 11.11 -12.00
CA GLY A 361 2.92 12.05 -10.94
C GLY A 361 1.98 13.26 -10.86
N LEU A 362 1.53 13.78 -12.00
CA LEU A 362 0.54 14.86 -12.05
C LEU A 362 -0.83 14.40 -11.55
N MET A 363 -1.30 13.23 -11.97
CA MET A 363 -2.59 12.66 -11.52
C MET A 363 -2.60 12.38 -10.00
N MET A 364 -1.45 12.11 -9.39
CA MET A 364 -1.34 11.92 -7.93
C MET A 364 -1.43 13.23 -7.15
N THR A 365 -1.21 14.38 -7.79
CA THR A 365 -1.16 15.71 -7.15
C THR A 365 -2.36 16.58 -7.49
N HIS A 366 -3.07 16.26 -8.57
CA HIS A 366 -4.30 16.91 -8.98
C HIS A 366 -5.44 15.90 -9.11
N VAL A 367 -6.59 16.22 -8.52
CA VAL A 367 -7.84 15.52 -8.82
C VAL A 367 -8.22 15.93 -10.24
N GLY A 368 -8.17 15.01 -11.20
CA GLY A 368 -8.54 15.29 -12.58
C GLY A 368 -9.96 15.85 -12.66
N GLU A 369 -10.16 16.91 -13.43
CA GLU A 369 -11.49 17.30 -13.89
C GLU A 369 -12.09 16.12 -14.65
N GLU A 370 -13.32 15.75 -14.32
CA GLU A 370 -14.04 14.63 -14.92
C GLU A 370 -13.92 14.65 -16.46
N ALA A 371 -13.47 13.54 -17.04
CA ALA A 371 -13.67 13.27 -18.45
C ALA A 371 -15.18 13.07 -18.69
N ALA A 372 -15.90 14.17 -18.85
CA ALA A 372 -17.25 14.18 -19.39
C ALA A 372 -17.18 14.01 -20.91
N VAL A 373 -17.47 12.80 -21.39
CA VAL A 373 -18.12 12.58 -22.70
C VAL A 373 -19.10 11.42 -22.58
#